data_AF-A0A9P5XYK3-F1
#
_entry.id   AF-A0A9P5XYK3-F1
#
_cell.length_a   1.000
_cell.length_b   1.000
_cell.length_c   1.000
_cell.angle_alpha   90.00
_cell.angle_beta   90.00
_cell.angle_gamma   90.00
#
_symmetry.space_group_name_H-M   'P 1'
#
loop_
_entity.id
_entity.type
_entity.pdbx_description
1 polymer ?
#
loop_
_entity_poly.entity_id
_entity_poly.type
_entity_poly.pdbx_seq_one_letter_code
_entity_poly.pdbx_strand_id
1 'polypeptide(L)'
;MPTTPADVDILYYQLQRRLVESGEWDRIKFTLGSKLTEIGWSDDVRHRSKEHARGMDPLSFRVLLKEFTAHTQTSLPLAVKREVMALIRHYVDQQFE
;
A
#
# COMPACT_ATOMS: atom_id res chain seq x y z
N MET A 1 -17.42 -5.64 26.89
CA MET A 1 -18.05 -4.36 26.50
C MET A 1 -18.12 -4.33 24.98
N PRO A 2 -19.27 -4.07 24.33
CA PRO A 2 -19.29 -3.84 22.89
C PRO A 2 -18.65 -2.46 22.62
N THR A 3 -17.48 -2.44 21.99
CA THR A 3 -16.87 -1.22 21.44
C THR A 3 -17.81 -0.65 20.38
N THR A 4 -18.22 0.61 20.55
CA THR A 4 -19.03 1.28 19.53
C THR A 4 -18.19 1.50 18.26
N PRO A 5 -18.79 1.63 17.07
CA PRO A 5 -18.04 1.93 15.85
C PRO A 5 -17.13 3.16 15.98
N ALA A 6 -17.59 4.19 16.71
CA ALA A 6 -16.81 5.39 17.00
C ALA A 6 -15.56 5.10 17.84
N ASP A 7 -15.62 4.17 18.79
CA ASP A 7 -14.46 3.78 19.61
C ASP A 7 -13.39 3.08 18.75
N VAL A 8 -13.81 2.28 17.77
CA VAL A 8 -12.91 1.60 16.84
C VAL A 8 -12.22 2.60 15.92
N ASP A 9 -12.94 3.61 15.41
CA ASP A 9 -12.38 4.66 14.56
C ASP A 9 -11.33 5.50 15.30
N ILE A 10 -11.59 5.85 16.57
CA ILE A 10 -10.64 6.56 17.43
C ILE A 10 -9.38 5.71 17.64
N LEU A 11 -9.54 4.43 17.96
CA LEU A 11 -8.42 3.51 18.15
C LEU A 11 -7.58 3.37 16.88
N TYR A 12 -8.23 3.23 15.72
CA TYR A 12 -7.57 3.16 14.43
C TYR A 12 -6.74 4.41 14.16
N TYR A 13 -7.29 5.61 14.40
CA TYR A 13 -6.57 6.87 14.20
C TYR A 13 -5.34 6.99 15.12
N GLN A 14 -5.49 6.64 16.41
CA GLN A 14 -4.39 6.67 17.38
C GLN A 14 -3.28 5.70 16.97
N LEU A 15 -3.65 4.50 16.55
CA LEU A 15 -2.73 3.47 16.09
C LEU A 15 -1.97 3.90 14.84
N GLN A 16 -2.69 4.44 13.86
CA GLN A 16 -2.09 4.99 12.63
C GLN A 16 -1.13 6.12 12.95
N ARG A 17 -1.49 7.02 13.88
CA ARG A 17 -0.60 8.12 14.28
C ARG A 17 0.69 7.60 14.90
N ARG A 18 0.61 6.65 15.84
CA ARG A 18 1.80 6.01 16.44
C ARG A 18 2.66 5.28 15.40
N LEU A 19 2.04 4.62 14.43
CA LEU A 19 2.74 3.91 13.36
C LEU A 19 3.58 4.87 12.51
N VAL A 20 3.07 6.08 12.28
CA VAL A 20 3.80 7.14 11.55
C VAL A 20 4.87 7.78 12.45
N GLU A 21 4.52 8.17 13.68
CA GLU A 21 5.43 8.85 14.61
C GLU A 21 6.64 7.99 15.02
N SER A 22 6.46 6.67 15.11
CA SER A 22 7.55 5.72 15.39
C SER A 22 8.48 5.45 14.20
N GLY A 23 8.11 5.88 12.99
CA GLY A 23 8.84 5.58 11.75
C GLY A 23 8.62 4.16 11.20
N GLU A 24 7.84 3.32 11.89
CA GLU A 24 7.52 1.97 11.43
C GLU A 24 6.71 2.00 10.13
N TRP A 25 5.88 3.02 9.92
CA TRP A 25 5.21 3.25 8.63
C TRP A 25 6.21 3.37 7.48
N ASP A 26 7.27 4.17 7.65
CA ASP A 26 8.28 4.38 6.63
C ASP A 26 9.09 3.11 6.38
N ARG A 27 9.39 2.35 7.43
CA ARG A 27 10.04 1.04 7.33
C ARG A 27 9.20 0.01 6.56
N ILE A 28 7.91 -0.08 6.84
CA ILE A 28 6.98 -0.98 6.14
C ILE A 28 6.86 -0.57 4.66
N LYS A 29 6.69 0.73 4.39
CA LYS A 29 6.65 1.26 3.02
C LYS A 29 7.94 0.97 2.26
N PHE A 30 9.09 1.19 2.87
CA PHE A 30 10.39 0.89 2.26
C PHE A 30 10.51 -0.59 1.92
N THR A 31 10.15 -1.47 2.86
CA THR A 31 10.19 -2.93 2.65
C THR A 31 9.28 -3.36 1.50
N LEU A 32 8.06 -2.82 1.44
CA LEU A 32 7.14 -3.05 0.32
C LEU A 32 7.78 -2.58 -1.00
N GLY A 33 8.28 -1.35 -1.05
CA GLY A 33 8.89 -0.76 -2.24
C GLY A 33 10.11 -1.53 -2.76
N SER A 34 11.04 -1.92 -1.87
CA SER A 34 12.21 -2.73 -2.23
C SER A 34 11.79 -4.07 -2.81
N LYS A 35 10.85 -4.77 -2.16
CA LYS A 35 10.36 -6.07 -2.66
C LYS A 35 9.72 -5.96 -4.03
N LEU A 36 8.85 -4.97 -4.24
CA LEU A 36 8.22 -4.73 -5.53
C LEU A 36 9.22 -4.38 -6.63
N THR A 37 10.33 -3.75 -6.27
CA THR A 37 11.42 -3.42 -7.20
C THR A 37 12.25 -4.66 -7.53
N GLU A 38 12.64 -5.46 -6.53
CA GLU A 38 13.41 -6.70 -6.69
C GLU A 38 12.73 -7.71 -7.62
N ILE A 39 11.39 -7.82 -7.55
CA ILE A 39 10.62 -8.71 -8.41
C ILE A 39 10.27 -8.11 -9.78
N GLY A 40 10.71 -6.87 -10.06
CA GLY A 40 10.43 -6.16 -11.31
C GLY A 40 9.00 -5.64 -11.48
N TRP A 41 8.15 -5.72 -10.45
CA TRP A 41 6.75 -5.28 -10.51
C TRP A 41 6.64 -3.77 -10.72
N SER A 42 7.45 -2.99 -10.00
CA SER A 42 7.48 -1.52 -10.15
C SER A 42 7.84 -1.11 -11.59
N ASP A 43 8.77 -1.83 -12.22
CA ASP A 43 9.18 -1.55 -13.59
C ASP A 43 8.13 -1.97 -14.62
N ASP A 44 7.47 -3.11 -14.44
CA ASP A 44 6.38 -3.55 -15.32
C ASP A 44 5.21 -2.55 -15.30
N VAL A 45 4.78 -2.09 -14.12
CA VAL A 45 3.71 -1.09 -13.98
C VAL A 45 4.12 0.24 -14.64
N ARG A 46 5.37 0.67 -14.45
CA ARG A 46 5.90 1.88 -15.09
C ARG A 46 5.96 1.75 -16.61
N HIS A 47 6.39 0.59 -17.12
CA HIS A 47 6.48 0.35 -18.54
C HIS A 47 5.07 0.37 -19.18
N ARG A 48 4.13 -0.39 -18.62
CA ARG A 48 2.74 -0.45 -19.13
C ARG A 48 2.06 0.91 -19.11
N SER A 49 2.18 1.67 -18.03
CA SER A 49 1.57 3.00 -17.92
C SER A 49 2.17 3.98 -18.92
N LYS A 50 3.47 3.89 -19.19
CA LYS A 50 4.14 4.69 -20.23
C LYS A 50 3.68 4.32 -21.63
N GLU A 51 3.58 3.03 -21.95
CA GLU A 51 3.07 2.60 -23.26
C GLU A 51 1.63 3.05 -23.47
N HIS A 52 0.78 2.93 -22.45
CA HIS A 52 -0.61 3.39 -22.54
C HIS A 52 -0.68 4.92 -22.72
N ALA A 53 0.13 5.68 -21.98
CA ALA A 53 0.19 7.14 -22.10
C ALA A 53 0.58 7.63 -23.51
N ARG A 54 1.41 6.88 -24.25
CA ARG A 54 1.80 7.24 -25.63
C ARG A 54 0.65 7.20 -26.62
N GLY A 55 -0.33 6.33 -26.39
CA GLY A 55 -1.52 6.23 -27.24
C GLY A 55 -2.65 7.18 -26.84
N MET A 56 -2.46 8.00 -25.81
CA MET A 56 -3.50 8.82 -25.22
C MET A 56 -3.42 10.26 -25.74
N ASP A 57 -4.48 10.70 -26.44
CA ASP A 57 -4.64 12.08 -26.87
C ASP A 57 -6.06 12.58 -26.54
N PRO A 58 -6.22 13.52 -25.57
CA PRO A 58 -5.18 14.18 -24.79
C PRO A 58 -4.66 13.33 -23.62
N LEU A 59 -3.39 13.51 -23.27
CA LEU A 59 -2.78 12.86 -22.10
C LEU A 59 -3.49 13.29 -20.80
N SER A 60 -3.92 12.30 -20.00
CA SER A 60 -4.59 12.54 -18.72
C SER A 60 -4.07 11.64 -17.61
N PHE A 61 -3.39 12.25 -16.64
CA PHE A 61 -2.92 11.54 -15.44
C PHE A 61 -4.06 10.88 -14.66
N ARG A 62 -5.21 11.54 -14.54
CA ARG A 62 -6.36 11.02 -13.78
C ARG A 62 -6.93 9.74 -14.39
N VAL A 63 -6.93 9.66 -15.73
CA VAL A 63 -7.37 8.45 -16.46
C VAL A 63 -6.37 7.31 -16.23
N LEU A 64 -5.08 7.58 -16.44
CA LEU A 64 -4.01 6.60 -16.18
C LEU A 64 -4.05 6.08 -14.74
N LEU A 65 -4.16 6.96 -13.76
CA LEU A 65 -4.20 6.57 -12.35
C LEU A 65 -5.40 5.67 -12.07
N LYS A 66 -6.59 6.02 -12.56
CA LYS A 66 -7.82 5.23 -12.35
C LYS A 66 -7.68 3.83 -12.94
N GLU A 67 -7.17 3.71 -14.16
CA GLU A 67 -7.01 2.44 -14.85
C GLU A 67 -5.97 1.55 -14.16
N PHE A 68 -4.80 2.13 -13.85
CA PHE A 68 -3.70 1.37 -13.25
C PHE A 68 -3.91 1.07 -11.77
N THR A 69 -4.75 1.82 -11.04
CA THR A 69 -5.10 1.47 -9.65
C THR A 69 -5.75 0.10 -9.54
N ALA A 70 -6.69 -0.23 -10.43
CA ALA A 70 -7.32 -1.55 -10.43
C ALA A 70 -6.35 -2.66 -10.86
N HIS A 71 -5.53 -2.40 -11.88
CA HIS A 71 -4.52 -3.34 -12.34
C HIS A 71 -3.48 -3.66 -11.26
N THR A 72 -2.94 -2.64 -10.60
CA THR A 72 -1.92 -2.80 -9.55
C THR A 72 -2.43 -3.57 -8.34
N GLN A 73 -3.71 -3.41 -7.97
CA GLN A 73 -4.31 -4.18 -6.87
C GLN A 73 -4.43 -5.68 -7.19
N THR A 74 -4.62 -6.04 -8.46
CA THR A 74 -4.79 -7.43 -8.90
C THR A 74 -3.46 -8.10 -9.26
N SER A 75 -2.49 -7.34 -9.78
CA SER A 75 -1.18 -7.85 -10.17
C SER A 75 -0.17 -7.92 -9.01
N LEU A 76 -0.48 -7.33 -7.86
CA LEU A 76 0.37 -7.40 -6.66
C LEU A 76 0.57 -8.86 -6.21
N PRO A 77 1.81 -9.37 -6.15
CA PRO A 77 2.04 -10.75 -5.78
C PRO A 77 1.59 -11.07 -4.36
N LEU A 78 0.89 -12.19 -4.23
CA LEU A 78 0.32 -12.62 -2.95
C LEU A 78 1.38 -12.81 -1.87
N ALA A 79 2.58 -13.28 -2.23
CA ALA A 79 3.70 -13.43 -1.29
C ALA A 79 4.09 -12.10 -0.64
N VAL A 80 4.32 -11.06 -1.46
CA VAL A 80 4.66 -9.71 -0.99
C VAL A 80 3.53 -9.13 -0.14
N LYS A 81 2.27 -9.28 -0.59
CA LYS A 81 1.10 -8.83 0.18
C LYS A 81 1.03 -9.50 1.54
N ARG A 82 1.22 -10.82 1.61
CA ARG A 82 1.18 -11.59 2.86
C ARG A 82 2.27 -11.16 3.84
N GLU A 83 3.47 -10.93 3.34
CA GLU A 83 4.60 -10.51 4.16
C GLU A 83 4.39 -9.11 4.75
N VAL A 84 3.98 -8.15 3.93
CA VAL A 84 3.71 -6.78 4.38
C VAL A 84 2.53 -6.76 5.37
N MET A 85 1.48 -7.56 5.13
CA MET A 85 0.40 -7.74 6.10
C MET A 85 0.87 -8.36 7.42
N ALA A 86 1.88 -9.24 7.39
CA ALA A 86 2.45 -9.82 8.61
C ALA A 86 3.22 -8.76 9.40
N LEU A 87 3.97 -7.87 8.74
CA LEU A 87 4.64 -6.74 9.40
C LEU A 87 3.64 -5.79 10.07
N ILE A 88 2.57 -5.44 9.35
CA ILE A 88 1.50 -4.59 9.92
C ILE A 88 0.88 -5.29 11.13
N ARG A 89 0.50 -6.58 11.02
CA ARG A 89 -0.07 -7.33 12.14
C ARG A 89 0.87 -7.39 13.35
N HIS A 90 2.14 -7.69 13.12
CA HIS A 90 3.14 -7.73 14.18
C HIS A 90 3.23 -6.39 14.93
N TYR A 91 3.26 -5.28 14.19
CA TYR A 91 3.25 -3.94 14.81
C TYR A 91 1.98 -3.73 15.64
N VAL A 92 0.81 -4.06 15.08
CA VAL A 92 -0.49 -3.90 15.74
C VAL A 92 -0.54 -4.71 17.03
N ASP A 93 -0.12 -5.97 17.01
CA ASP A 93 -0.10 -6.87 18.17
C ASP A 93 0.76 -6.29 19.31
N GLN A 94 1.92 -5.70 18.97
CA GLN A 94 2.80 -5.03 19.93
C GLN A 94 2.20 -3.77 20.57
N GLN A 95 1.11 -3.21 20.05
CA GLN A 95 0.45 -2.05 20.66
C GLN A 95 -0.57 -2.42 21.74
N PHE A 96 -0.88 -3.71 21.90
CA PHE A 96 -1.86 -4.22 22.86
C PHE A 96 -1.25 -5.11 23.95
N GLU A 97 0.08 -5.29 23.94
CA GLU A 97 0.88 -5.83 25.06
C GLU A 97 1.26 -4.70 26.04
#